data_AF-A0A9P6UIG1-F1
#
_entry.id   AF-A0A9P6UIG1-F1
#
_cell.length_a   1.000
_cell.length_b   1.000
_cell.length_c   1.000
_cell.angle_alpha   90.00
_cell.angle_beta   90.00
_cell.angle_gamma   90.00
#
_symmetry.space_group_name_H-M   'P 1'
#
loop_
_entity.id
_entity.type
_entity.pdbx_description
1 polymer ?
#
loop_
_entity_poly.entity_id
_entity_poly.type
_entity_poly.pdbx_seq_one_letter_code
_entity_poly.pdbx_strand_id
1 'polypeptide(L)'
;SQYLAHRGLMDQAGIKDRNKVTHRGRVQGSQYAQACGASIEAIAQHGIWALNRLSTHYLSRVEAGVALQMAGFRPPQERLWLSRNTVIPPVELQRLVFPFIEEQFPGDQDWAAWIENIMLDRDVFFGRSVMRPVATAASRSRKSGRRSSAGKDGQELELERDSSGDTRDIILANDIDDSDDHSDDDDDDDDDDDDHNDDDDDDVDDDGGDGDDDDSSSSYTVAKRRHLILLAHLRKVVLQDAVALMNLGETDSECRYQNHHIFKHPIFSSQLFYNFRTQLREQMLSTISPVADSLTVNAPAIHNHLRTVESRMIDLARLVQADLGQAKTMREETSHLVQVLMTNTSRTANMNLMELRKDIQDLRSDSHASSQTICRMMDRFATQIHLI
;
A
#
# COMPACT_ATOMS: atom_id res chain seq x y z
N SER A 1 -3.68 23.31 -22.58
CA SER A 1 -2.63 23.42 -21.54
C SER A 1 -2.50 22.17 -20.65
N GLN A 2 -3.57 21.55 -20.16
CA GLN A 2 -3.48 20.34 -19.28
C GLN A 2 -3.02 19.03 -19.97
N TYR A 3 -3.28 18.87 -21.28
CA TYR A 3 -2.88 17.69 -22.05
C TYR A 3 -1.36 17.50 -22.17
N LEU A 4 -0.58 18.60 -22.18
CA LEU A 4 0.88 18.54 -22.30
C LEU A 4 1.55 18.06 -21.01
N ALA A 5 1.01 18.46 -19.85
CA ALA A 5 1.49 17.98 -18.55
C ALA A 5 1.26 16.48 -18.38
N HIS A 6 0.10 15.98 -18.84
CA HIS A 6 -0.21 14.55 -18.77
C HIS A 6 0.67 13.72 -19.72
N ARG A 7 1.04 14.28 -20.88
CA ARG A 7 1.91 13.66 -21.87
C ARG A 7 3.35 13.50 -21.36
N GLY A 8 3.90 14.53 -20.72
CA GLY A 8 5.26 14.47 -20.16
C GLY A 8 5.44 13.39 -19.09
N LEU A 9 4.42 13.15 -18.26
CA LEU A 9 4.44 12.08 -17.24
C LEU A 9 4.41 10.67 -17.87
N MET A 10 3.70 10.49 -18.99
CA MET A 10 3.64 9.20 -19.69
C MET A 10 4.96 8.86 -20.38
N ASP A 11 5.59 9.85 -21.00
CA ASP A 11 6.91 9.69 -21.62
C ASP A 11 7.99 9.35 -20.56
N GLN A 12 7.93 9.97 -19.38
CA GLN A 12 8.83 9.64 -18.25
C GLN A 12 8.64 8.23 -17.69
N ALA A 13 7.41 7.71 -17.76
CA ALA A 13 7.09 6.35 -17.33
C ALA A 13 7.34 5.29 -18.43
N GLY A 14 7.84 5.68 -19.60
CA GLY A 14 8.11 4.78 -20.73
C GLY A 14 6.85 4.28 -21.46
N ILE A 15 5.70 4.93 -21.27
CA ILE A 15 4.43 4.53 -21.87
C ILE A 15 4.27 5.23 -23.21
N LYS A 16 4.48 4.50 -24.31
CA LYS A 16 4.60 5.06 -25.68
C LYS A 16 3.27 5.31 -26.40
N ASP A 17 2.14 4.96 -25.80
CA ASP A 17 0.87 4.81 -26.53
C ASP A 17 0.08 6.12 -26.60
N ARG A 18 0.20 6.84 -27.72
CA ARG A 18 -0.21 8.25 -27.89
C ARG A 18 -1.68 8.45 -28.25
N ASN A 19 -2.37 7.42 -28.75
CA ASN A 19 -3.72 7.54 -29.33
C ASN A 19 -4.87 7.41 -28.31
N LYS A 20 -4.57 7.10 -27.03
CA LYS A 20 -5.60 6.72 -26.04
C LYS A 20 -6.07 7.87 -25.12
N VAL A 21 -5.62 9.10 -25.35
CA VAL A 21 -5.90 10.22 -24.42
C VAL A 21 -7.35 10.71 -24.52
N THR A 22 -7.97 10.64 -25.70
CA THR A 22 -9.35 11.11 -25.96
C THR A 22 -10.43 10.17 -25.39
N HIS A 23 -10.15 8.87 -25.26
CA HIS A 23 -11.12 7.88 -24.77
C HIS A 23 -11.11 7.70 -23.24
N ARG A 24 -10.12 8.27 -22.54
CA ARG A 24 -9.85 7.97 -21.14
C ARG A 24 -10.98 8.35 -20.17
N GLY A 25 -11.71 9.42 -20.45
CA GLY A 25 -12.87 9.83 -19.65
C GLY A 25 -14.04 8.86 -19.76
N ARG A 26 -14.28 8.29 -20.96
CA ARG A 26 -15.31 7.27 -21.19
C ARG A 26 -14.98 5.96 -20.48
N VAL A 27 -13.69 5.59 -20.47
CA VAL A 27 -13.18 4.43 -19.71
C VAL A 27 -13.36 4.66 -18.21
N GLN A 28 -12.99 5.81 -17.67
CA GLN A 28 -13.17 6.08 -16.24
C GLN A 28 -14.65 6.08 -15.79
N GLY A 29 -15.55 6.64 -16.61
CA GLY A 29 -16.98 6.69 -16.28
C GLY A 29 -17.64 5.31 -16.18
N SER A 30 -17.28 4.39 -17.09
CA SER A 30 -17.79 3.02 -17.12
C SER A 30 -17.19 2.15 -16.00
N GLN A 31 -15.90 2.30 -15.72
CA GLN A 31 -15.24 1.69 -14.56
C GLN A 31 -15.91 2.09 -13.23
N TYR A 32 -16.20 3.38 -13.08
CA TYR A 32 -16.87 3.88 -11.89
C TYR A 32 -18.28 3.31 -11.73
N ALA A 33 -19.07 3.24 -12.82
CA ALA A 33 -20.42 2.67 -12.79
C ALA A 33 -20.40 1.18 -12.39
N GLN A 34 -19.43 0.41 -12.89
CA GLN A 34 -19.22 -0.99 -12.52
C GLN A 34 -18.86 -1.14 -11.03
N ALA A 35 -17.95 -0.31 -10.52
CA ALA A 35 -17.56 -0.30 -9.11
C ALA A 35 -18.73 0.05 -8.16
N CYS A 36 -19.71 0.82 -8.64
CA CYS A 36 -20.96 1.11 -7.91
C CYS A 36 -22.01 -0.01 -8.03
N GLY A 37 -21.70 -1.14 -8.68
CA GLY A 37 -22.58 -2.29 -8.81
C GLY A 37 -23.60 -2.19 -9.96
N ALA A 38 -23.44 -1.27 -10.91
CA ALA A 38 -24.26 -1.26 -12.11
C ALA A 38 -23.96 -2.49 -12.96
N SER A 39 -25.00 -3.13 -13.51
CA SER A 39 -24.81 -4.27 -14.40
C SER A 39 -24.16 -3.82 -15.72
N ILE A 40 -23.43 -4.73 -16.36
CA ILE A 40 -22.73 -4.45 -17.61
C ILE A 40 -23.73 -4.01 -18.69
N GLU A 41 -24.92 -4.60 -18.71
CA GLU A 41 -26.00 -4.26 -19.65
C GLU A 41 -26.52 -2.84 -19.43
N ALA A 42 -26.67 -2.41 -18.18
CA ALA A 42 -27.09 -1.05 -17.85
C ALA A 42 -26.05 0.00 -18.25
N ILE A 43 -24.75 -0.32 -18.07
CA ILE A 43 -23.65 0.55 -18.51
C ILE A 43 -23.59 0.60 -20.04
N ALA A 44 -23.81 -0.53 -20.72
CA ALA A 44 -23.83 -0.62 -22.19
C ALA A 44 -24.95 0.23 -22.78
N GLN A 45 -26.15 0.06 -22.24
CA GLN A 45 -27.33 0.81 -22.66
C GLN A 45 -27.16 2.31 -22.44
N HIS A 46 -26.54 2.72 -21.32
CA HIS A 46 -26.31 4.13 -21.01
C HIS A 46 -25.22 4.77 -21.87
N GLY A 47 -24.16 4.04 -22.19
CA GLY A 47 -23.09 4.51 -23.08
C GLY A 47 -23.40 4.39 -24.57
N ILE A 48 -24.54 3.77 -24.93
CA ILE A 48 -24.89 3.35 -26.30
C ILE A 48 -23.73 2.52 -26.89
N TRP A 49 -23.20 1.61 -26.08
CA TRP A 49 -22.10 0.73 -26.46
C TRP A 49 -22.61 -0.66 -26.75
N ALA A 50 -22.12 -1.26 -27.83
CA ALA A 50 -22.25 -2.69 -28.00
C ALA A 50 -21.54 -3.41 -26.83
N LEU A 51 -22.17 -4.43 -26.25
CA LEU A 51 -21.68 -5.13 -25.05
C LEU A 51 -20.23 -5.63 -25.20
N ASN A 52 -19.87 -6.09 -26.40
CA ASN A 52 -18.51 -6.50 -26.77
C ASN A 52 -17.50 -5.33 -26.76
N ARG A 53 -17.89 -4.14 -27.20
CA ARG A 53 -17.04 -2.94 -27.13
C ARG A 53 -16.96 -2.38 -25.72
N LEU A 54 -18.03 -2.46 -24.94
CA LEU A 54 -18.03 -2.08 -23.53
C LEU A 54 -17.04 -2.92 -22.71
N SER A 55 -17.12 -4.25 -22.82
CA SER A 55 -16.21 -5.15 -22.08
C SER A 55 -14.75 -4.97 -22.50
N THR A 56 -14.49 -4.72 -23.79
CA THR A 56 -13.14 -4.65 -24.35
C THR A 56 -12.44 -3.31 -24.08
N HIS A 57 -13.19 -2.20 -24.13
CA HIS A 57 -12.62 -0.85 -24.13
C HIS A 57 -12.96 0.00 -22.90
N TYR A 58 -14.06 -0.27 -22.20
CA TYR A 58 -14.65 0.70 -21.27
C TYR A 58 -14.75 0.15 -19.83
N LEU A 59 -15.14 -1.11 -19.61
CA LEU A 59 -15.07 -1.71 -18.27
C LEU A 59 -13.63 -1.74 -17.74
N SER A 60 -13.47 -1.75 -16.42
CA SER A 60 -12.13 -1.98 -15.87
C SER A 60 -11.80 -3.41 -16.18
N ARG A 61 -10.81 -3.61 -17.05
CA ARG A 61 -10.16 -4.92 -17.22
C ARG A 61 -9.63 -5.47 -15.88
N VAL A 62 -9.53 -4.63 -14.87
CA VAL A 62 -9.17 -5.01 -13.52
C VAL A 62 -10.46 -5.24 -12.73
N GLU A 63 -11.00 -6.45 -12.83
CA GLU A 63 -11.98 -6.97 -11.88
C GLU A 63 -11.52 -6.63 -10.46
N ALA A 64 -12.43 -6.27 -9.53
CA ALA A 64 -12.02 -5.95 -8.16
C ALA A 64 -11.18 -7.08 -7.54
N GLY A 65 -11.50 -8.35 -7.85
CA GLY A 65 -10.68 -9.51 -7.52
C GLY A 65 -9.25 -9.41 -8.06
N VAL A 66 -9.08 -9.05 -9.34
CA VAL A 66 -7.78 -8.83 -9.98
C VAL A 66 -7.06 -7.62 -9.39
N ALA A 67 -7.75 -6.52 -9.07
CA ALA A 67 -7.14 -5.32 -8.48
C ALA A 67 -6.58 -5.64 -7.09
N LEU A 68 -7.35 -6.38 -6.30
CA LEU A 68 -6.93 -6.88 -5.00
C LEU A 68 -5.77 -7.86 -5.14
N GLN A 69 -5.83 -8.78 -6.11
CA GLN A 69 -4.74 -9.71 -6.39
C GLN A 69 -3.45 -9.01 -6.81
N MET A 70 -3.53 -7.99 -7.66
CA MET A 70 -2.41 -7.15 -8.04
C MET A 70 -1.86 -6.31 -6.88
N ALA A 71 -2.71 -5.90 -5.94
CA ALA A 71 -2.31 -5.26 -4.70
C ALA A 71 -1.76 -6.26 -3.64
N GLY A 72 -1.65 -7.55 -3.99
CA GLY A 72 -1.08 -8.60 -3.16
C GLY A 72 -2.07 -9.31 -2.23
N PHE A 73 -3.36 -8.96 -2.28
CA PHE A 73 -4.41 -9.64 -1.52
C PHE A 73 -4.82 -10.95 -2.20
N ARG A 74 -5.17 -12.00 -1.44
CA ARG A 74 -5.61 -13.29 -2.02
C ARG A 74 -7.12 -13.48 -1.85
N PRO A 75 -7.94 -13.20 -2.88
CA PRO A 75 -9.36 -13.59 -2.86
C PRO A 75 -9.49 -15.14 -2.83
N PRO A 76 -10.59 -15.71 -2.31
CA PRO A 76 -11.84 -15.06 -1.90
C PRO A 76 -12.02 -14.91 -0.36
N GLN A 77 -11.05 -15.35 0.45
CA GLN A 77 -11.28 -15.60 1.89
C GLN A 77 -10.59 -14.61 2.84
N GLU A 78 -9.60 -13.85 2.37
CA GLU A 78 -8.98 -12.84 3.22
C GLU A 78 -9.84 -11.57 3.19
N ARG A 79 -10.71 -11.42 4.20
CA ARG A 79 -11.29 -10.12 4.53
C ARG A 79 -10.12 -9.13 4.56
N LEU A 80 -10.21 -8.06 3.78
CA LEU A 80 -9.20 -6.99 3.64
C LEU A 80 -9.04 -6.25 4.97
N TRP A 81 -8.43 -6.93 5.93
CA TRP A 81 -8.26 -6.43 7.26
C TRP A 81 -6.89 -5.80 7.35
N LEU A 82 -6.90 -4.48 7.43
CA LEU A 82 -5.71 -3.70 7.71
C LEU A 82 -5.76 -3.33 9.18
N SER A 83 -4.77 -3.78 9.95
CA SER A 83 -4.66 -3.48 11.39
C SER A 83 -4.74 -1.98 11.68
N ARG A 84 -4.21 -1.16 10.76
CA ARG A 84 -4.25 0.30 10.87
C ARG A 84 -5.65 0.94 10.75
N ASN A 85 -6.65 0.20 10.22
CA ASN A 85 -8.01 0.71 10.04
C ASN A 85 -8.86 0.59 11.32
N THR A 86 -8.31 0.08 12.41
CA THR A 86 -9.02 -0.11 13.70
C THR A 86 -9.27 1.18 14.46
N VAL A 87 -8.42 2.21 14.25
CA VAL A 87 -8.55 3.51 14.91
C VAL A 87 -8.77 4.60 13.87
N ILE A 88 -9.86 5.32 14.04
CA ILE A 88 -10.21 6.50 13.25
C ILE A 88 -9.47 7.70 13.83
N PRO A 89 -8.68 8.46 13.03
CA PRO A 89 -8.01 9.64 13.54
C PRO A 89 -9.01 10.71 13.99
N PRO A 90 -8.73 11.51 15.05
CA PRO A 90 -9.62 12.59 15.47
C PRO A 90 -9.90 13.59 14.35
N VAL A 91 -11.14 14.11 14.28
CA VAL A 91 -11.57 15.03 13.20
C VAL A 91 -10.69 16.27 13.17
N GLU A 92 -10.30 16.80 14.34
CA GLU A 92 -9.42 17.94 14.48
C GLU A 92 -8.05 17.69 13.84
N LEU A 93 -7.51 16.49 14.01
CA LEU A 93 -6.24 16.08 13.41
C LEU A 93 -6.36 15.92 11.89
N GLN A 94 -7.44 15.28 11.43
CA GLN A 94 -7.71 15.09 10.01
C GLN A 94 -7.86 16.43 9.26
N ARG A 95 -8.52 17.43 9.85
CA ARG A 95 -8.68 18.79 9.28
C ARG A 95 -7.35 19.52 9.07
N LEU A 96 -6.29 19.14 9.78
CA LEU A 96 -4.97 19.72 9.55
C LEU A 96 -4.36 19.24 8.22
N VAL A 97 -4.76 18.07 7.71
CA VAL A 97 -4.29 17.51 6.44
C VAL A 97 -5.20 18.03 5.32
N PHE A 98 -4.66 18.75 4.33
CA PHE A 98 -5.45 19.38 3.26
C PHE A 98 -6.53 20.38 3.76
N PRO A 99 -6.19 21.39 4.58
CA PRO A 99 -7.17 22.27 5.23
C PRO A 99 -8.04 23.10 4.26
N PHE A 100 -7.67 23.18 2.99
CA PHE A 100 -8.42 23.91 1.97
C PHE A 100 -9.73 23.23 1.55
N ILE A 101 -9.99 21.97 1.95
CA ILE A 101 -11.19 21.22 1.56
C ILE A 101 -12.45 21.84 2.18
N GLU A 102 -12.33 22.31 3.43
CA GLU A 102 -13.39 22.97 4.19
C GLU A 102 -13.80 24.30 3.55
N GLU A 103 -12.88 24.97 2.87
CA GLU A 103 -13.08 26.29 2.27
C GLU A 103 -13.78 26.24 0.90
N GLN A 104 -13.93 25.06 0.29
CA GLN A 104 -14.40 24.97 -1.11
C GLN A 104 -15.90 25.23 -1.29
N PHE A 105 -16.71 25.01 -0.25
CA PHE A 105 -18.16 25.20 -0.28
C PHE A 105 -18.62 25.91 1.01
N PRO A 106 -18.26 27.19 1.20
CA PRO A 106 -18.61 27.92 2.41
C PRO A 106 -20.13 28.07 2.52
N GLY A 107 -20.69 27.69 3.67
CA GLY A 107 -22.13 27.78 3.94
C GLY A 107 -22.96 26.56 3.54
N ASP A 108 -22.38 25.56 2.86
CA ASP A 108 -23.04 24.29 2.59
C ASP A 108 -22.94 23.37 3.83
N GLN A 109 -24.00 23.33 4.64
CA GLN A 109 -24.07 22.48 5.82
C GLN A 109 -24.04 20.99 5.47
N ASP A 110 -24.58 20.61 4.31
CA ASP A 110 -24.58 19.23 3.85
C ASP A 110 -23.16 18.80 3.48
N TRP A 111 -22.37 19.68 2.84
CA TRP A 111 -20.96 19.43 2.56
C TRP A 111 -20.16 19.15 3.84
N ALA A 112 -20.31 20.00 4.85
CA ALA A 112 -19.59 19.84 6.12
C ALA A 112 -19.96 18.52 6.83
N ALA A 113 -21.25 18.21 6.94
CA ALA A 113 -21.74 16.98 7.55
C ALA A 113 -21.29 15.74 6.77
N TRP A 114 -21.27 15.83 5.45
CA TRP A 114 -20.90 14.74 4.57
C TRP A 114 -19.40 14.44 4.64
N ILE A 115 -18.55 15.47 4.66
CA ILE A 115 -17.11 15.32 4.90
C ILE A 115 -16.83 14.71 6.27
N GLU A 116 -17.54 15.16 7.31
CA GLU A 116 -17.40 14.58 8.65
C GLU A 116 -17.81 13.10 8.67
N ASN A 117 -18.88 12.71 7.98
CA ASN A 117 -19.30 11.31 7.90
C ASN A 117 -18.25 10.43 7.21
N ILE A 118 -17.59 10.93 6.14
CA ILE A 118 -16.46 10.23 5.51
C ILE A 118 -15.28 10.11 6.46
N MET A 119 -14.94 11.18 7.16
CA MET A 119 -13.81 11.20 8.10
C MET A 119 -14.02 10.24 9.26
N LEU A 120 -15.28 9.94 9.61
CA LEU A 120 -15.67 9.05 10.69
C LEU A 120 -16.03 7.63 10.26
N ASP A 121 -15.83 7.27 8.98
CA ASP A 121 -16.25 5.97 8.41
C ASP A 121 -17.69 5.59 8.77
N ARG A 122 -18.55 6.60 8.98
CA ARG A 122 -19.98 6.33 9.14
C ARG A 122 -20.46 5.83 7.79
N ASP A 123 -21.32 4.81 7.78
CA ASP A 123 -21.90 4.27 6.57
C ASP A 123 -22.58 5.40 5.77
N VAL A 124 -21.81 6.00 4.88
CA VAL A 124 -22.31 6.91 3.86
C VAL A 124 -22.84 5.97 2.80
N PHE A 125 -23.98 5.33 3.09
CA PHE A 125 -24.68 4.54 2.10
C PHE A 125 -24.89 5.47 0.90
N PHE A 126 -24.06 5.30 -0.13
CA PHE A 126 -24.14 6.03 -1.40
C PHE A 126 -25.47 5.77 -2.13
N GLY A 127 -26.36 4.98 -1.54
CA GLY A 127 -27.68 4.63 -2.04
C GLY A 127 -28.82 5.36 -1.32
N ARG A 128 -29.53 6.18 -2.11
CA ARG A 128 -30.98 6.49 -2.03
C ARG A 128 -31.49 7.71 -1.28
N SER A 129 -30.70 8.46 -0.52
CA SER A 129 -31.13 9.85 -0.26
C SER A 129 -30.78 10.64 -1.51
N VAL A 130 -31.71 10.63 -2.46
CA VAL A 130 -31.79 11.58 -3.57
C VAL A 130 -31.23 12.90 -3.06
N MET A 131 -30.15 13.42 -3.67
CA MET A 131 -29.93 14.86 -3.68
C MET A 131 -31.24 15.43 -4.20
N ARG A 132 -32.19 15.73 -3.30
CA ARG A 132 -33.40 16.43 -3.67
C ARG A 132 -32.85 17.72 -4.21
N PRO A 133 -33.05 18.02 -5.51
CA PRO A 133 -32.80 19.36 -5.98
C PRO A 133 -33.54 20.24 -5.00
N VAL A 134 -32.84 21.20 -4.39
CA VAL A 134 -33.48 22.24 -3.60
C VAL A 134 -34.36 22.97 -4.60
N ALA A 135 -35.61 22.52 -4.71
CA ALA A 135 -36.61 23.20 -5.51
C ALA A 135 -36.78 24.55 -4.83
N THR A 136 -36.17 25.58 -5.42
CA THR A 136 -36.51 26.97 -5.16
C THR A 136 -38.03 27.06 -5.20
N ALA A 137 -38.62 27.38 -4.05
CA ALA A 137 -40.04 27.33 -3.81
C ALA A 137 -40.79 28.32 -4.71
N ALA A 138 -41.19 27.86 -5.90
CA ALA A 138 -42.25 28.49 -6.68
C ALA A 138 -43.57 27.81 -6.33
N SER A 139 -44.32 28.47 -5.45
CA SER A 139 -45.67 28.12 -5.00
C SER A 139 -46.62 27.80 -6.16
N ARG A 140 -46.98 26.52 -6.33
CA ARG A 140 -48.18 26.14 -7.09
C ARG A 140 -49.05 25.19 -6.30
N SER A 141 -50.05 25.82 -5.66
CA SER A 141 -51.24 25.21 -5.10
C SER A 141 -51.99 24.39 -6.14
N ARG A 142 -52.10 23.07 -5.94
CA ARG A 142 -53.16 22.23 -6.57
C ARG A 142 -53.64 21.12 -5.63
N LYS A 143 -54.74 21.45 -4.96
CA LYS A 143 -56.03 20.73 -4.87
C LYS A 143 -56.02 19.19 -4.77
N SER A 144 -56.25 18.74 -3.54
CA SER A 144 -56.97 17.55 -3.07
C SER A 144 -57.64 16.62 -4.09
N GLY A 145 -57.31 15.33 -4.02
CA GLY A 145 -58.07 14.23 -4.63
C GLY A 145 -58.01 12.98 -3.75
N ARG A 146 -59.05 12.82 -2.93
CA ARG A 146 -59.28 11.79 -1.91
C ARG A 146 -59.84 10.52 -2.55
N ARG A 147 -59.26 9.34 -2.30
CA ARG A 147 -59.99 8.06 -2.39
C ARG A 147 -59.34 6.93 -1.60
N SER A 148 -60.22 6.15 -0.99
CA SER A 148 -60.04 5.17 0.07
C SER A 148 -60.58 3.81 -0.38
N SER A 149 -59.92 2.71 -0.03
CA SER A 149 -60.47 1.36 0.21
C SER A 149 -59.29 0.40 0.43
N ALA A 150 -59.07 -0.21 1.60
CA ALA A 150 -59.83 -1.28 2.26
C ALA A 150 -59.65 -2.67 1.60
N GLY A 151 -58.96 -3.58 2.32
CA GLY A 151 -59.42 -4.98 2.47
C GLY A 151 -58.49 -6.12 2.05
N LYS A 152 -58.27 -7.01 3.02
CA LYS A 152 -58.27 -8.50 2.97
C LYS A 152 -56.94 -9.28 3.03
N ASP A 153 -56.74 -9.87 4.21
CA ASP A 153 -56.76 -11.31 4.52
C ASP A 153 -55.94 -12.30 3.68
N GLY A 154 -54.93 -12.87 4.35
CA GLY A 154 -54.80 -14.32 4.61
C GLY A 154 -54.55 -15.26 3.44
N GLN A 155 -53.38 -15.92 3.44
CA GLN A 155 -53.29 -17.37 3.61
C GLN A 155 -51.83 -17.82 3.77
N GLU A 156 -51.64 -18.60 4.82
CA GLU A 156 -50.46 -19.36 5.22
C GLU A 156 -50.46 -20.66 4.40
N LEU A 157 -49.36 -20.94 3.68
CA LEU A 157 -49.14 -22.20 2.99
C LEU A 157 -47.76 -22.73 3.38
N GLU A 158 -47.78 -23.67 4.32
CA GLU A 158 -46.70 -24.62 4.56
C GLU A 158 -46.50 -25.48 3.31
N LEU A 159 -45.27 -25.53 2.81
CA LEU A 159 -44.83 -26.49 1.80
C LEU A 159 -43.61 -27.21 2.35
N GLU A 160 -43.86 -28.35 2.98
CA GLU A 160 -42.88 -29.41 3.14
C GLU A 160 -42.47 -29.92 1.75
N ARG A 161 -41.16 -29.91 1.47
CA ARG A 161 -40.59 -30.69 0.37
C ARG A 161 -39.34 -31.40 0.86
N ASP A 162 -39.51 -32.71 1.01
CA ASP A 162 -38.46 -33.71 1.12
C ASP A 162 -37.47 -33.59 -0.06
N SER A 163 -36.18 -33.55 0.25
CA SER A 163 -35.11 -33.68 -0.74
C SER A 163 -34.13 -34.74 -0.27
N SER A 164 -34.46 -35.98 -0.61
CA SER A 164 -33.53 -37.10 -0.67
C SER A 164 -33.03 -37.25 -2.10
N GLY A 165 -31.71 -37.35 -2.31
CA GLY A 165 -31.21 -38.01 -3.50
C GLY A 165 -29.91 -37.49 -4.08
N ASP A 166 -28.90 -38.34 -3.96
CA ASP A 166 -28.05 -38.76 -5.08
C ASP A 166 -26.80 -37.92 -5.38
N THR A 167 -25.78 -38.21 -4.58
CA THR A 167 -24.35 -38.09 -4.95
C THR A 167 -24.02 -39.01 -6.11
N ARG A 168 -23.65 -38.43 -7.26
CA ARG A 168 -22.88 -39.13 -8.29
C ARG A 168 -21.65 -38.32 -8.69
N ASP A 169 -20.51 -38.97 -8.49
CA ASP A 169 -19.21 -38.66 -9.03
C ASP A 169 -19.26 -38.42 -10.54
N ILE A 170 -18.65 -37.33 -10.99
CA ILE A 170 -18.27 -37.15 -12.40
C ILE A 170 -16.80 -36.79 -12.43
N ILE A 171 -16.01 -37.83 -12.70
CA ILE A 171 -14.65 -37.76 -13.24
C ILE A 171 -14.79 -37.42 -14.72
N LEU A 172 -14.28 -36.27 -15.16
CA LEU A 172 -13.95 -36.05 -16.56
C LEU A 172 -12.66 -35.23 -16.65
N ALA A 173 -11.58 -35.93 -16.97
CA ALA A 173 -10.45 -35.38 -17.69
C ALA A 173 -10.91 -34.95 -19.09
N ASN A 174 -10.42 -33.83 -19.58
CA ASN A 174 -10.31 -33.59 -21.01
C ASN A 174 -9.16 -32.61 -21.27
N ASP A 175 -8.14 -33.17 -21.92
CA ASP A 175 -7.13 -32.47 -22.69
C ASP A 175 -7.81 -31.60 -23.77
N ILE A 176 -7.39 -30.34 -23.90
CA ILE A 176 -7.77 -29.49 -25.03
C ILE A 176 -6.48 -28.97 -25.67
N ASP A 177 -6.35 -29.39 -26.93
CA ASP A 177 -5.34 -29.09 -27.93
C ASP A 177 -5.13 -27.58 -28.13
N ASP A 178 -3.86 -27.19 -28.21
CA ASP A 178 -3.39 -25.91 -28.74
C ASP A 178 -3.46 -25.98 -30.28
N SER A 179 -4.31 -25.17 -30.89
CA SER A 179 -4.29 -24.92 -32.33
C SER A 179 -4.12 -23.43 -32.60
N ASP A 180 -3.02 -23.14 -33.29
CA ASP A 180 -2.59 -21.87 -33.88
C ASP A 180 -3.72 -21.12 -34.59
N ASP A 181 -3.76 -19.80 -34.46
CA ASP A 181 -4.43 -18.97 -35.47
C ASP A 181 -3.66 -17.68 -35.74
N HIS A 182 -3.26 -17.57 -37.01
CA HIS A 182 -2.66 -16.41 -37.66
C HIS A 182 -3.78 -15.49 -38.13
N SER A 183 -3.76 -14.21 -37.77
CA SER A 183 -4.56 -13.20 -38.47
C SER A 183 -3.71 -11.97 -38.77
N ASP A 184 -3.13 -11.98 -39.97
CA ASP A 184 -2.78 -10.80 -40.74
C ASP A 184 -4.12 -10.16 -41.19
N ASP A 185 -4.46 -8.98 -40.67
CA ASP A 185 -5.55 -8.16 -41.22
C ASP A 185 -4.98 -6.76 -41.49
N ASP A 186 -4.52 -6.60 -42.73
CA ASP A 186 -4.30 -5.35 -43.44
C ASP A 186 -5.67 -4.84 -43.91
N ASP A 187 -6.25 -3.84 -43.23
CA ASP A 187 -7.41 -3.10 -43.73
C ASP A 187 -7.01 -1.63 -43.96
N ASP A 188 -6.47 -1.41 -45.17
CA ASP A 188 -6.45 -0.13 -45.88
C ASP A 188 -7.87 0.17 -46.39
N ASP A 189 -8.64 0.99 -45.67
CA ASP A 189 -9.89 1.58 -46.18
C ASP A 189 -9.69 3.09 -46.38
N ASP A 190 -9.15 3.41 -47.56
CA ASP A 190 -9.30 4.69 -48.25
C ASP A 190 -10.72 4.77 -48.83
N ASP A 191 -11.66 5.39 -48.13
CA ASP A 191 -12.94 5.84 -48.70
C ASP A 191 -12.99 7.38 -48.71
N ASP A 192 -12.36 7.91 -49.76
CA ASP A 192 -12.69 9.21 -50.36
C ASP A 192 -14.08 9.08 -51.01
N ASP A 193 -15.14 9.46 -50.31
CA ASP A 193 -16.42 9.76 -50.92
C ASP A 193 -16.74 11.26 -50.78
N ASP A 194 -16.35 11.95 -51.85
CA ASP A 194 -16.92 13.21 -52.31
C ASP A 194 -18.44 13.10 -52.41
N ASP A 195 -19.18 13.76 -51.51
CA ASP A 195 -20.57 14.09 -51.76
C ASP A 195 -20.81 15.59 -51.60
N HIS A 196 -20.89 16.22 -52.77
CA HIS A 196 -21.66 17.42 -53.04
C HIS A 196 -23.01 17.39 -52.33
N ASN A 197 -23.29 18.42 -51.53
CA ASN A 197 -24.63 18.97 -51.43
C ASN A 197 -24.51 20.49 -51.33
N ASP A 198 -24.62 21.09 -52.51
CA ASP A 198 -25.51 22.19 -52.83
C ASP A 198 -25.79 23.19 -51.70
N ASP A 199 -25.07 24.30 -51.84
CA ASP A 199 -25.54 25.64 -51.56
C ASP A 199 -26.99 25.82 -52.06
N ASP A 200 -27.95 25.85 -51.14
CA ASP A 200 -29.23 26.53 -51.36
C ASP A 200 -29.66 27.14 -50.01
N ASP A 201 -29.43 28.45 -49.93
CA ASP A 201 -30.33 29.47 -49.43
C ASP A 201 -31.44 29.02 -48.46
N ASP A 202 -31.39 29.51 -47.23
CA ASP A 202 -32.49 30.34 -46.72
C ASP A 202 -32.05 31.10 -45.46
N ASP A 203 -31.89 32.41 -45.67
CA ASP A 203 -31.91 33.43 -44.64
C ASP A 203 -33.14 33.25 -43.74
N VAL A 204 -32.92 32.85 -42.49
CA VAL A 204 -33.86 33.12 -41.42
C VAL A 204 -33.12 33.80 -40.28
N ASP A 205 -33.19 35.13 -40.33
CA ASP A 205 -33.07 35.99 -39.16
C ASP A 205 -34.06 35.49 -38.09
N ASP A 206 -33.59 34.74 -37.10
CA ASP A 206 -34.31 34.61 -35.83
C ASP A 206 -33.36 34.94 -34.67
N ASP A 207 -33.40 36.23 -34.33
CA ASP A 207 -32.81 36.90 -33.17
C ASP A 207 -33.42 36.38 -31.84
N GLY A 208 -33.26 35.08 -31.58
CA GLY A 208 -33.68 34.41 -30.36
C GLY A 208 -32.49 33.96 -29.53
N GLY A 209 -31.57 34.88 -29.22
CA GLY A 209 -30.40 34.63 -28.35
C GLY A 209 -30.79 34.39 -26.89
N ASP A 210 -31.43 33.26 -26.60
CA ASP A 210 -31.58 32.75 -25.25
C ASP A 210 -30.28 31.99 -24.88
N GLY A 211 -29.52 32.61 -23.99
CA GLY A 211 -28.19 32.18 -23.56
C GLY A 211 -28.20 30.89 -22.74
N ASP A 212 -28.02 29.77 -23.43
CA ASP A 212 -27.80 28.43 -22.87
C ASP A 212 -26.33 28.19 -22.39
N ASP A 213 -25.63 29.23 -21.93
CA ASP A 213 -24.21 29.15 -21.56
C ASP A 213 -23.92 28.59 -20.15
N ASP A 214 -24.91 28.14 -19.38
CA ASP A 214 -24.73 27.87 -17.94
C ASP A 214 -24.47 26.38 -17.56
N ASP A 215 -24.44 25.44 -18.51
CA ASP A 215 -24.30 24.00 -18.16
C ASP A 215 -22.84 23.55 -17.87
N SER A 216 -21.84 24.36 -18.24
CA SER A 216 -20.42 24.04 -17.98
C SER A 216 -20.04 24.13 -16.48
N SER A 217 -20.76 24.96 -15.72
CA SER A 217 -20.56 25.13 -14.26
C SER A 217 -20.95 23.87 -13.47
N SER A 218 -21.97 23.14 -13.94
CA SER A 218 -22.48 21.94 -13.26
C SER A 218 -21.49 20.77 -13.29
N SER A 219 -20.89 20.47 -14.45
CA SER A 219 -19.93 19.36 -14.58
C SER A 219 -18.63 19.58 -13.80
N TYR A 220 -18.10 20.82 -13.84
CA TYR A 220 -16.91 21.20 -13.09
C TYR A 220 -17.12 21.05 -11.58
N THR A 221 -18.30 21.42 -11.06
CA THR A 221 -18.61 21.29 -9.63
C THR A 221 -18.75 19.83 -9.19
N VAL A 222 -19.29 18.93 -10.01
CA VAL A 222 -19.39 17.49 -9.70
C VAL A 222 -18.01 16.84 -9.64
N ALA A 223 -17.16 17.07 -10.65
CA ALA A 223 -15.81 16.51 -10.68
C ALA A 223 -14.95 17.04 -9.52
N LYS A 224 -15.01 18.35 -9.27
CA LYS A 224 -14.35 18.99 -8.12
C LYS A 224 -14.83 18.40 -6.80
N ARG A 225 -16.15 18.24 -6.63
CA ARG A 225 -16.73 17.61 -5.42
C ARG A 225 -16.13 16.22 -5.23
N ARG A 226 -16.23 15.32 -6.22
CA ARG A 226 -15.67 13.95 -6.17
C ARG A 226 -14.17 13.91 -5.90
N HIS A 227 -13.41 14.87 -6.43
CA HIS A 227 -11.99 14.96 -6.11
C HIS A 227 -11.74 15.30 -4.63
N LEU A 228 -12.51 16.24 -4.07
CA LEU A 228 -12.42 16.60 -2.66
C LEU A 228 -12.89 15.46 -1.73
N ILE A 229 -13.87 14.66 -2.15
CA ILE A 229 -14.26 13.40 -1.49
C ILE A 229 -13.04 12.49 -1.32
N LEU A 230 -12.34 12.25 -2.43
CA LEU A 230 -11.15 11.39 -2.44
C LEU A 230 -10.07 11.94 -1.52
N LEU A 231 -9.79 13.24 -1.59
CA LEU A 231 -8.80 13.87 -0.71
C LEU A 231 -9.19 13.76 0.77
N ALA A 232 -10.46 13.90 1.11
CA ALA A 232 -10.95 13.71 2.47
C ALA A 232 -10.72 12.27 2.96
N HIS A 233 -10.98 11.27 2.12
CA HIS A 233 -10.68 9.87 2.44
C HIS A 233 -9.17 9.64 2.61
N LEU A 234 -8.34 10.27 1.78
CA LEU A 234 -6.88 10.17 1.85
C LEU A 234 -6.31 10.80 3.14
N ARG A 235 -6.99 11.75 3.80
CA ARG A 235 -6.53 12.27 5.11
C ARG A 235 -6.34 11.14 6.12
N LYS A 236 -7.35 10.28 6.22
CA LYS A 236 -7.35 9.12 7.12
C LYS A 236 -6.21 8.17 6.78
N VAL A 237 -6.09 7.79 5.50
CA VAL A 237 -5.06 6.88 5.00
C VAL A 237 -3.66 7.43 5.28
N VAL A 238 -3.40 8.70 4.96
CA VAL A 238 -2.11 9.36 5.20
C VAL A 238 -1.73 9.35 6.68
N LEU A 239 -2.68 9.66 7.57
CA LEU A 239 -2.43 9.68 9.01
C LEU A 239 -2.18 8.27 9.56
N GLN A 240 -2.97 7.28 9.15
CA GLN A 240 -2.80 5.88 9.56
C GLN A 240 -1.48 5.29 9.05
N ASP A 241 -1.14 5.54 7.78
CA ASP A 241 0.10 5.06 7.17
C ASP A 241 1.33 5.77 7.73
N ALA A 242 1.23 7.05 8.10
CA ALA A 242 2.31 7.74 8.79
C ALA A 242 2.69 7.02 10.09
N VAL A 243 1.71 6.55 10.87
CA VAL A 243 1.97 5.78 12.09
C VAL A 243 2.67 4.46 11.77
N ALA A 244 2.17 3.71 10.79
CA ALA A 244 2.77 2.45 10.37
C ALA A 244 4.23 2.64 9.90
N LEU A 245 4.47 3.62 9.03
CA LEU A 245 5.80 3.92 8.48
C LEU A 245 6.79 4.41 9.54
N MET A 246 6.36 5.22 10.50
CA MET A 246 7.21 5.67 11.61
C MET A 246 7.61 4.52 12.55
N ASN A 247 6.77 3.49 12.67
CA ASN A 247 7.00 2.36 13.56
C ASN A 247 7.90 1.27 12.97
N LEU A 248 8.10 1.24 11.64
CA LEU A 248 9.03 0.30 10.98
C LEU A 248 10.50 0.48 11.42
N GLY A 249 10.79 1.49 12.23
CA GLY A 249 12.14 1.89 12.61
C GLY A 249 12.65 1.52 13.98
N GLU A 250 11.84 0.89 14.84
CA GLU A 250 12.23 0.73 16.24
C GLU A 250 13.23 -0.40 16.47
N THR A 251 13.31 -1.36 15.55
CA THR A 251 14.20 -2.52 15.67
C THR A 251 15.44 -2.43 14.79
N ASP A 252 15.40 -1.65 13.71
CA ASP A 252 16.54 -1.47 12.80
C ASP A 252 17.16 -0.08 12.97
N SER A 253 18.46 -0.06 13.27
CA SER A 253 19.31 1.13 13.39
C SER A 253 19.32 2.06 12.17
N GLU A 254 18.65 1.68 11.07
CA GLU A 254 18.49 2.45 9.85
C GLU A 254 17.02 2.69 9.51
N CYS A 255 16.26 3.32 10.39
CA CYS A 255 14.90 3.73 10.02
C CYS A 255 14.93 4.84 8.96
N ARG A 256 14.90 4.42 7.69
CA ARG A 256 14.89 5.31 6.52
C ARG A 256 13.73 6.30 6.53
N TYR A 257 12.64 5.96 7.21
CA TYR A 257 11.41 6.76 7.21
C TYR A 257 11.38 7.83 8.29
N GLN A 258 12.07 7.68 9.43
CA GLN A 258 12.04 8.73 10.48
C GLN A 258 12.60 10.07 10.01
N ASN A 259 13.56 10.05 9.09
CA ASN A 259 14.16 11.26 8.52
C ASN A 259 13.42 11.80 7.29
N HIS A 260 12.30 11.19 6.88
CA HIS A 260 11.56 11.59 5.70
C HIS A 260 10.99 13.02 5.85
N HIS A 261 11.10 13.83 4.80
CA HIS A 261 10.72 15.25 4.84
C HIS A 261 9.25 15.47 5.21
N ILE A 262 8.36 14.55 4.84
CA ILE A 262 6.92 14.65 5.18
C ILE A 262 6.71 14.74 6.69
N PHE A 263 7.51 14.03 7.50
CA PHE A 263 7.37 13.97 8.95
C PHE A 263 7.99 15.16 9.68
N LYS A 264 8.68 16.05 8.95
CA LYS A 264 9.11 17.36 9.46
C LYS A 264 7.94 18.36 9.50
N HIS A 265 6.79 18.02 8.90
CA HIS A 265 5.61 18.87 8.93
C HIS A 265 5.04 18.97 10.36
N PRO A 266 4.65 20.17 10.86
CA PRO A 266 4.24 20.37 12.25
C PRO A 266 3.09 19.48 12.74
N ILE A 267 2.22 19.02 11.84
CA ILE A 267 1.12 18.10 12.17
C ILE A 267 1.66 16.84 12.84
N PHE A 268 2.77 16.28 12.36
CA PHE A 268 3.34 15.05 12.87
C PHE A 268 4.11 15.23 14.20
N SER A 269 4.37 16.47 14.60
CA SER A 269 4.91 16.84 15.91
C SER A 269 3.82 17.34 16.87
N SER A 270 2.56 17.39 16.43
CA SER A 270 1.45 17.89 17.25
C SER A 270 1.06 16.89 18.34
N GLN A 271 0.53 17.39 19.46
CA GLN A 271 0.01 16.54 20.53
C GLN A 271 -1.14 15.64 20.06
N LEU A 272 -1.98 16.15 19.15
CA LEU A 272 -3.09 15.38 18.56
C LEU A 272 -2.56 14.16 17.80
N PHE A 273 -1.55 14.34 16.95
CA PHE A 273 -0.95 13.23 16.23
C PHE A 273 -0.23 12.26 17.17
N TYR A 274 0.48 12.76 18.19
CA TYR A 274 1.13 11.91 19.18
C TYR A 274 0.13 10.99 19.90
N ASN A 275 -0.98 11.54 20.38
CA ASN A 275 -2.02 10.77 21.06
C ASN A 275 -2.62 9.70 20.13
N PHE A 276 -2.99 10.09 18.90
CA PHE A 276 -3.50 9.18 17.89
C PHE A 276 -2.50 8.07 17.54
N ARG A 277 -1.22 8.43 17.35
CA ARG A 277 -0.14 7.49 17.05
C ARG A 277 0.01 6.44 18.13
N THR A 278 0.05 6.85 19.40
CA THR A 278 0.19 5.92 20.54
C THR A 278 -1.01 4.97 20.60
N GLN A 279 -2.23 5.50 20.49
CA GLN A 279 -3.45 4.69 20.49
C GLN A 279 -3.48 3.68 19.33
N LEU A 280 -3.23 4.14 18.11
CA LEU A 280 -3.24 3.27 16.93
C LEU A 280 -2.15 2.21 17.02
N ARG A 281 -0.96 2.56 17.51
CA ARG A 281 0.12 1.62 17.72
C ARG A 281 -0.26 0.53 18.73
N GLU A 282 -0.84 0.92 19.87
CA GLU A 282 -1.30 -0.04 20.88
C GLU A 282 -2.34 -1.00 20.29
N GLN A 283 -3.32 -0.46 19.55
CA GLN A 283 -4.32 -1.26 18.84
C GLN A 283 -3.70 -2.18 17.79
N MET A 284 -2.72 -1.71 17.02
CA MET A 284 -2.05 -2.54 16.03
C MET A 284 -1.26 -3.70 16.66
N LEU A 285 -0.70 -3.49 17.86
CA LEU A 285 0.00 -4.53 18.62
C LEU A 285 -0.97 -5.49 19.34
N SER A 286 -2.14 -4.99 19.76
CA SER A 286 -3.15 -5.82 20.44
C SER A 286 -4.06 -6.58 19.50
N THR A 287 -4.24 -6.10 18.25
CA THR A 287 -5.21 -6.73 17.36
C THR A 287 -4.64 -8.03 16.81
N ILE A 288 -5.19 -9.12 17.32
CA ILE A 288 -4.98 -10.47 16.80
C ILE A 288 -5.59 -10.49 15.39
N SER A 289 -4.84 -10.98 14.40
CA SER A 289 -5.36 -11.10 13.04
C SER A 289 -6.72 -11.84 13.05
N PRO A 290 -7.74 -11.40 12.29
CA PRO A 290 -9.02 -12.11 12.21
C PRO A 290 -8.88 -13.58 11.81
N VAL A 291 -7.81 -13.93 11.09
CA VAL A 291 -7.46 -15.32 10.77
C VAL A 291 -7.03 -16.07 12.03
N ALA A 292 -6.23 -15.45 12.90
CA ALA A 292 -5.85 -16.03 14.18
C ALA A 292 -7.05 -16.14 15.14
N ASP A 293 -7.98 -15.18 15.12
CA ASP A 293 -9.25 -15.29 15.87
C ASP A 293 -10.11 -16.43 15.33
N SER A 294 -10.28 -16.53 14.01
CA SER A 294 -11.01 -17.62 13.36
C SER A 294 -10.39 -18.99 13.66
N LEU A 295 -9.05 -19.08 13.65
CA LEU A 295 -8.33 -20.29 14.01
C LEU A 295 -8.53 -20.65 15.49
N THR A 296 -8.58 -19.65 16.37
CA THR A 296 -8.84 -19.86 17.81
C THR A 296 -10.25 -20.39 18.04
N VAL A 297 -11.25 -19.87 17.32
CA VAL A 297 -12.66 -20.28 17.44
C VAL A 297 -12.91 -21.65 16.79
N ASN A 298 -12.40 -21.87 15.58
CA ASN A 298 -12.74 -23.05 14.78
C ASN A 298 -11.77 -24.23 15.01
N ALA A 299 -10.55 -23.99 15.47
CA ALA A 299 -9.52 -25.02 15.66
C ALA A 299 -8.61 -24.75 16.88
N PRO A 300 -9.16 -24.68 18.11
CA PRO A 300 -8.41 -24.30 19.31
C PRO A 300 -7.22 -25.23 19.61
N ALA A 301 -7.32 -26.52 19.26
CA ALA A 301 -6.21 -27.47 19.42
C ALA A 301 -4.99 -27.10 18.55
N ILE A 302 -5.23 -26.69 17.29
CA ILE A 302 -4.18 -26.24 16.38
C ILE A 302 -3.58 -24.93 16.89
N HIS A 303 -4.43 -23.98 17.29
CA HIS A 303 -3.97 -22.70 17.86
C HIS A 303 -3.07 -22.91 19.09
N ASN A 304 -3.47 -23.76 20.04
CA ASN A 304 -2.67 -24.08 21.22
C ASN A 304 -1.34 -24.76 20.87
N HIS A 305 -1.34 -25.63 19.85
CA HIS A 305 -0.11 -26.26 19.38
C HIS A 305 0.84 -25.23 18.75
N LEU A 306 0.34 -24.35 17.88
CA LEU A 306 1.12 -23.27 17.28
C LEU A 306 1.71 -22.34 18.34
N ARG A 307 0.93 -21.98 19.36
CA ARG A 307 1.40 -21.17 20.49
C ARG A 307 2.49 -21.88 21.30
N THR A 308 2.38 -23.19 21.46
CA THR A 308 3.41 -24.00 22.13
C THR A 308 4.70 -24.03 21.30
N VAL A 309 4.59 -24.19 19.98
CA VAL A 309 5.73 -24.14 19.06
C VAL A 309 6.38 -22.76 19.07
N GLU A 310 5.59 -21.69 19.04
CA GLU A 310 6.07 -20.30 19.13
C GLU A 310 6.84 -20.06 20.43
N SER A 311 6.29 -20.48 21.58
CA SER A 311 7.00 -20.38 22.87
C SER A 311 8.33 -21.12 22.83
N ARG A 312 8.35 -22.35 22.29
CA ARG A 312 9.60 -23.12 22.15
C ARG A 312 10.59 -22.44 21.21
N MET A 313 10.14 -21.80 20.13
CA MET A 313 11.00 -21.03 19.23
C MET A 313 11.59 -19.81 19.91
N ILE A 314 10.82 -19.08 20.72
CA ILE A 314 11.31 -17.94 21.52
C ILE A 314 12.36 -18.41 22.54
N ASP A 315 12.12 -19.53 23.23
CA ASP A 315 13.07 -20.08 24.20
C ASP A 315 14.35 -20.55 23.53
N LEU A 316 14.25 -21.21 22.36
CA LEU A 316 15.42 -21.58 21.56
C LEU A 316 16.19 -20.35 21.05
N ALA A 317 15.51 -19.30 20.62
CA ALA A 317 16.16 -18.06 20.19
C ALA A 317 16.93 -17.40 21.35
N ARG A 318 16.36 -17.39 22.57
CA ARG A 318 17.03 -16.90 23.78
C ARG A 318 18.26 -17.73 24.14
N LEU A 319 18.18 -19.06 24.02
CA LEU A 319 19.30 -19.96 24.24
C LEU A 319 20.44 -19.67 23.26
N VAL A 320 20.12 -19.58 21.96
CA VAL A 320 21.10 -19.25 20.92
C VAL A 320 21.73 -17.87 21.14
N GLN A 321 20.95 -16.89 21.58
CA GLN A 321 21.46 -15.55 21.89
C GLN A 321 22.40 -15.55 23.11
N ALA A 322 22.10 -16.36 24.13
CA ALA A 322 22.96 -16.56 25.29
C ALA A 322 24.28 -17.24 24.90
N ASP A 323 24.21 -18.30 24.10
CA ASP A 323 25.39 -19.02 23.59
C ASP A 323 26.26 -18.11 22.71
N LEU A 324 25.64 -17.28 21.86
CA LEU A 324 26.35 -16.28 21.06
C LEU A 324 27.03 -15.23 21.96
N GLY A 325 26.38 -14.85 23.06
CA GLY A 325 26.98 -13.97 24.09
C GLY A 325 28.22 -14.60 24.72
N GLN A 326 28.14 -15.86 25.14
CA GLN A 326 29.28 -16.60 25.71
C GLN A 326 30.41 -16.80 24.68
N ALA A 327 30.07 -17.07 23.42
CA ALA A 327 31.06 -17.19 22.36
C ALA A 327 31.80 -15.86 22.11
N LYS A 328 31.11 -14.72 22.22
CA LYS A 328 31.73 -13.38 22.13
C LYS A 328 32.69 -13.13 23.30
N THR A 329 32.29 -13.45 24.53
CA THR A 329 33.17 -13.27 25.69
C THR A 329 34.40 -14.17 25.61
N MET A 330 34.24 -15.45 25.22
CA MET A 330 35.38 -16.34 24.98
C MET A 330 36.31 -15.82 23.87
N ARG A 331 35.75 -15.22 22.82
CA ARG A 331 36.55 -14.59 21.75
C ARG A 331 37.34 -13.38 22.27
N GLU A 332 36.75 -12.55 23.12
CA GLU A 332 37.43 -11.40 23.74
C GLU A 332 38.54 -11.85 24.70
N GLU A 333 38.27 -12.86 25.52
CA GLU A 333 39.27 -13.46 26.42
C GLU A 333 40.45 -14.08 25.65
N THR A 334 40.17 -14.86 24.60
CA THR A 334 41.22 -15.44 23.75
C THR A 334 42.00 -14.36 23.01
N SER A 335 41.34 -13.30 22.51
CA SER A 335 42.02 -12.15 21.92
C SER A 335 42.95 -11.45 22.92
N HIS A 336 42.51 -11.28 24.16
CA HIS A 336 43.33 -10.68 25.23
C HIS A 336 44.54 -11.57 25.56
N LEU A 337 44.35 -12.88 25.71
CA LEU A 337 45.45 -13.82 25.95
C LEU A 337 46.48 -13.81 24.83
N VAL A 338 46.04 -13.76 23.56
CA VAL A 338 46.95 -13.64 22.41
C VAL A 338 47.74 -12.33 22.46
N GLN A 339 47.10 -11.21 22.82
CA GLN A 339 47.78 -9.92 22.97
C GLN A 339 48.82 -9.94 24.11
N VAL A 340 48.49 -10.54 25.25
CA VAL A 340 49.42 -10.71 26.38
C VAL A 340 50.60 -11.59 25.99
N LEU A 341 50.37 -12.68 25.25
CA LEU A 341 51.44 -13.54 24.75
C LEU A 341 52.37 -12.77 23.80
N MET A 342 51.80 -12.05 22.82
CA MET A 342 52.58 -11.25 21.86
C MET A 342 53.44 -10.17 22.54
N THR A 343 52.89 -9.50 23.56
CA THR A 343 53.64 -8.47 24.31
C THR A 343 54.75 -9.07 25.16
N ASN A 344 54.51 -10.21 25.82
CA ASN A 344 55.55 -10.92 26.59
C ASN A 344 56.66 -11.45 25.68
N THR A 345 56.33 -12.07 24.55
CA THR A 345 57.32 -12.53 23.56
C THR A 345 58.16 -11.36 23.03
N SER A 346 57.52 -10.23 22.71
CA SER A 346 58.21 -9.01 22.27
C SER A 346 59.14 -8.46 23.36
N ARG A 347 58.71 -8.46 24.62
CA ARG A 347 59.52 -8.02 25.76
C ARG A 347 60.74 -8.91 25.95
N THR A 348 60.58 -10.23 25.90
CA THR A 348 61.69 -11.19 26.01
C THR A 348 62.66 -11.03 24.85
N ALA A 349 62.18 -10.87 23.61
CA ALA A 349 63.02 -10.60 22.46
C ALA A 349 63.83 -9.30 22.61
N ASN A 350 63.21 -8.22 23.12
CA ASN A 350 63.90 -6.96 23.39
C ASN A 350 64.96 -7.08 24.49
N MET A 351 64.68 -7.80 25.58
CA MET A 351 65.65 -8.07 26.65
C MET A 351 66.86 -8.84 26.11
N ASN A 352 66.61 -9.89 25.34
CA ASN A 352 67.62 -10.69 24.68
C ASN A 352 68.51 -9.85 23.72
N LEU A 353 67.90 -8.94 22.94
CA LEU A 353 68.63 -8.02 22.08
C LEU A 353 69.47 -7.01 22.86
N MET A 354 68.97 -6.51 24.01
CA MET A 354 69.73 -5.61 24.88
C MET A 354 70.95 -6.31 25.48
N GLU A 355 70.81 -7.56 25.95
CA GLU A 355 71.93 -8.35 26.44
C GLU A 355 72.98 -8.59 25.35
N LEU A 356 72.55 -8.99 24.14
CA LEU A 356 73.47 -9.18 23.02
C LEU A 356 74.21 -7.89 22.64
N ARG A 357 73.53 -6.74 22.65
CA ARG A 357 74.17 -5.43 22.40
C ARG A 357 75.22 -5.11 23.45
N LYS A 358 74.94 -5.41 24.73
CA LYS A 358 75.89 -5.23 25.82
C LYS A 358 77.11 -6.12 25.64
N ASP A 359 76.91 -7.41 25.36
CA ASP A 359 78.00 -8.36 25.10
C ASP A 359 78.91 -7.89 23.93
N ILE A 360 78.32 -7.35 22.86
CA ILE A 360 79.08 -6.77 21.73
C ILE A 360 79.86 -5.51 22.16
N GLN A 361 79.28 -4.66 23.01
CA GLN A 361 79.95 -3.45 23.49
C GLN A 361 81.12 -3.77 24.44
N ASP A 362 80.95 -4.76 25.31
CA ASP A 362 82.00 -5.25 26.21
C ASP A 362 83.16 -5.84 25.38
N LEU A 363 82.87 -6.63 24.33
CA LEU A 363 83.88 -7.13 23.39
C LEU A 363 84.66 -6.03 22.67
N ARG A 364 84.00 -4.93 22.28
CA ARG A 364 84.68 -3.78 21.65
C ARG A 364 85.62 -3.06 22.62
N SER A 365 85.32 -3.10 23.91
CA SER A 365 86.08 -2.41 24.95
C SER A 365 87.32 -3.20 25.40
N ASP A 366 87.37 -4.50 25.14
CA ASP A 366 88.43 -5.39 25.61
C ASP A 366 89.34 -5.88 24.44
N SER A 367 90.51 -5.25 24.29
CA SER A 367 91.49 -5.53 23.22
C SER A 367 92.09 -6.95 23.27
N HIS A 368 91.85 -7.71 24.33
CA HIS A 368 92.31 -9.09 24.50
C HIS A 368 91.15 -10.06 24.77
N ALA A 369 89.96 -9.80 24.20
CA ALA A 369 88.83 -10.70 24.33
C ALA A 369 89.21 -12.16 24.00
N SER A 370 89.16 -13.01 25.02
CA SER A 370 89.50 -14.43 24.94
C SER A 370 88.56 -15.16 23.96
N SER A 371 89.09 -16.12 23.20
CA SER A 371 88.33 -17.03 22.33
C SER A 371 87.12 -17.67 23.03
N GLN A 372 87.16 -17.83 24.36
CA GLN A 372 86.04 -18.34 25.14
C GLN A 372 84.80 -17.43 25.11
N THR A 373 84.98 -16.12 25.05
CA THR A 373 83.86 -15.16 25.03
C THR A 373 83.11 -15.24 23.70
N ILE A 374 83.83 -15.41 22.59
CA ILE A 374 83.25 -15.60 21.25
C ILE A 374 82.45 -16.90 21.17
N CYS A 375 83.00 -18.01 21.71
CA CYS A 375 82.28 -19.29 21.74
C CYS A 375 80.97 -19.21 22.53
N ARG A 376 80.96 -18.57 23.71
CA ARG A 376 79.73 -18.38 24.50
C ARG A 376 78.68 -17.54 23.77
N MET A 377 79.11 -16.55 22.99
CA MET A 377 78.20 -15.77 22.15
C MET A 377 77.57 -16.60 21.04
N MET A 378 78.34 -17.44 20.35
CA MET A 378 77.81 -18.30 19.29
C MET A 378 76.84 -19.35 19.82
N ASP A 379 77.10 -19.94 20.99
CA ASP A 379 76.15 -20.86 21.64
C ASP A 379 74.84 -20.18 22.02
N ARG A 380 74.90 -18.95 22.55
CA ARG A 380 73.69 -18.15 22.83
C ARG A 380 72.92 -17.81 21.57
N PHE A 381 73.61 -17.46 20.49
CA PHE A 381 72.99 -17.14 19.20
C PHE A 381 72.33 -18.37 18.57
N ALA A 382 73.00 -19.53 18.61
CA ALA A 382 72.43 -20.80 18.16
C ALA A 382 71.19 -21.20 18.98
N THR A 383 71.22 -20.99 20.30
CA THR A 383 70.07 -21.27 21.18
C THR A 383 68.88 -20.35 20.85
N GLN A 384 69.12 -19.07 20.54
CA GLN A 384 68.07 -18.14 20.14
C GLN A 384 67.47 -18.47 18.77
N ILE A 385 68.28 -18.86 17.78
CA ILE A 385 67.77 -19.30 16.47
C ILE A 385 66.88 -20.54 16.62
N HIS A 386 67.17 -21.44 17.56
CA HIS A 386 66.36 -22.63 17.78
C HIS A 386 65.02 -22.37 18.50
N LEU A 387 64.89 -21.22 19.17
CA LEU A 387 63.70 -20.79 19.90
C LEU A 387 62.74 -19.95 19.04
N ILE A 388 63.21 -19.45 17.90
CA ILE A 388 62.42 -18.75 16.86
C ILE A 388 61.95 -19.80 15.86
#